data_AF-A0A8J4XY84-F1
#
_entry.id   AF-A0A8J4XY84-F1
#
_cell.length_a   1.000
_cell.length_b   1.000
_cell.length_c   1.000
_cell.angle_alpha   90.00
_cell.angle_beta   90.00
_cell.angle_gamma   90.00
#
_symmetry.space_group_name_H-M   'P 1'
#
loop_
_entity.id
_entity.type
_entity.pdbx_description
1 polymer ?
#
loop_
_entity_poly.entity_id
_entity_poly.type
_entity_poly.pdbx_seq_one_letter_code
_entity_poly.pdbx_strand_id
1 'polypeptide(L)'
;MTAPATKILNRWLESEPLKATLATDSVIGTMMSPNTPGSGYVLLHHVMAQVAGMQGAWGYPEGGMGGVTQAMARAATEAGAHLFTSKPVKSILLGAGGEAVGVELEEGGCVYANTVLSNATAHLTFLKLLPEGSLPAEFEATIRGIDYSSPVCKINVALKSLPNFKADPSSTGSTVMPHHRCTVHLNCEKTEFLDQAYMQARQGHIPDVPMIEMTLPSSCDPTLAPPGCHVALFFTQYVPYTRADGRLWDEATKREYADKIFGVVEEYAPGFRDSVVGYEVLPPPDLEEIFGLTGGNIFHGAMSLDQLFVSRPSPLQAGPTTPIPGLLLCGAGAHPGGGVMGAAGRLASLAALRT
;
A
#
# COMPACT_ATOMS: atom_id res chain seq x y z
N MET A 1 18.46 1.32 11.19
CA MET A 1 17.27 2.19 11.14
C MET A 1 17.53 3.45 10.32
N THR A 2 18.48 4.32 10.71
CA THR A 2 18.72 5.61 10.01
C THR A 2 19.64 5.51 8.78
N ALA A 3 20.44 4.46 8.66
CA ALA A 3 21.33 4.29 7.52
C ALA A 3 20.55 4.07 6.21
N PRO A 4 21.06 4.53 5.07
CA PRO A 4 20.55 4.11 3.76
C PRO A 4 20.60 2.60 3.59
N ALA A 5 19.64 2.03 2.85
CA ALA A 5 19.60 0.61 2.54
C ALA A 5 20.84 0.18 1.77
N THR A 6 21.33 0.99 0.83
CA THR A 6 22.56 0.69 0.05
C THR A 6 23.78 0.52 0.94
N LYS A 7 23.92 1.32 2.01
CA LYS A 7 25.00 1.17 2.98
C LYS A 7 24.95 -0.17 3.71
N ILE A 8 23.74 -0.66 4.01
CA ILE A 8 23.54 -1.96 4.67
C ILE A 8 23.84 -3.09 3.67
N LEU A 9 23.28 -3.03 2.46
CA LEU A 9 23.43 -4.07 1.44
C LEU A 9 24.88 -4.20 0.98
N ASN A 10 25.58 -3.10 0.71
CA ASN A 10 26.99 -3.08 0.30
C ASN A 10 27.95 -3.65 1.36
N ARG A 11 27.52 -3.72 2.63
CA ARG A 11 28.35 -4.31 3.69
C ARG A 11 28.37 -5.84 3.61
N TRP A 12 27.31 -6.46 3.12
CA TRP A 12 27.10 -7.91 3.21
C TRP A 12 27.07 -8.61 1.85
N LEU A 13 26.87 -7.87 0.76
CA LEU A 13 26.62 -8.42 -0.56
C LEU A 13 27.55 -7.80 -1.61
N GLU A 14 28.01 -8.63 -2.53
CA GLU A 14 28.89 -8.20 -3.64
C GLU A 14 28.11 -8.03 -4.96
N SER A 15 27.16 -8.93 -5.25
CA SER A 15 26.40 -8.96 -6.50
C SER A 15 25.42 -7.79 -6.64
N GLU A 16 25.61 -6.95 -7.66
CA GLU A 16 24.73 -5.80 -7.94
C GLU A 16 23.27 -6.20 -8.19
N PRO A 17 22.94 -7.20 -9.03
CA PRO A 17 21.55 -7.61 -9.22
C PRO A 17 20.87 -8.08 -7.93
N LEU A 18 21.60 -8.79 -7.07
CA LEU A 18 21.07 -9.22 -5.77
C LEU A 18 20.84 -8.03 -4.84
N LYS A 19 21.78 -7.08 -4.77
CA LYS A 19 21.63 -5.85 -3.98
C LYS A 19 20.45 -5.01 -4.47
N ALA A 20 20.33 -4.83 -5.78
CA ALA A 20 19.26 -4.06 -6.38
C ALA A 20 17.89 -4.73 -6.15
N THR A 21 17.80 -6.05 -6.29
CA THR A 21 16.60 -6.82 -5.98
C THR A 21 16.22 -6.73 -4.51
N LEU A 22 17.15 -6.70 -3.56
CA LEU A 22 16.82 -6.50 -2.14
C LEU A 22 16.58 -5.03 -1.78
N ALA A 23 17.09 -4.10 -2.58
CA ALA A 23 16.84 -2.67 -2.40
C ALA A 23 15.40 -2.28 -2.75
N THR A 24 14.67 -3.08 -3.54
CA THR A 24 13.24 -2.87 -3.82
C THR A 24 12.43 -2.85 -2.53
N ASP A 25 12.65 -3.82 -1.62
CA ASP A 25 12.02 -3.89 -0.29
C ASP A 25 12.30 -2.65 0.59
N SER A 26 13.36 -1.89 0.28
CA SER A 26 13.69 -0.66 0.99
C SER A 26 12.93 0.57 0.51
N VAL A 27 12.17 0.45 -0.58
CA VAL A 27 11.48 1.56 -1.22
C VAL A 27 10.00 1.31 -1.47
N ILE A 28 9.51 0.06 -1.41
CA ILE A 28 8.09 -0.30 -1.60
C ILE A 28 7.17 0.70 -0.90
N GLY A 29 6.32 1.37 -1.69
CA GLY A 29 5.31 2.31 -1.20
C GLY A 29 5.83 3.63 -0.64
N THR A 30 7.13 3.91 -0.73
CA THR A 30 7.76 5.14 -0.21
C THR A 30 8.40 5.98 -1.31
N MET A 31 8.15 7.29 -1.31
CA MET A 31 8.80 8.24 -2.21
C MET A 31 10.23 8.56 -1.72
N MET A 32 11.09 7.54 -1.67
CA MET A 32 12.47 7.62 -1.20
C MET A 32 13.38 6.75 -2.06
N SER A 33 14.65 7.13 -2.20
CA SER A 33 15.67 6.30 -2.85
C SER A 33 16.31 5.30 -1.86
N PRO A 34 16.85 4.16 -2.34
CA PRO A 34 17.66 3.27 -1.50
C PRO A 34 18.89 3.95 -0.86
N ASN A 35 19.32 5.09 -1.41
CA ASN A 35 20.41 5.92 -0.89
C ASN A 35 19.96 6.94 0.15
N THR A 36 18.65 7.16 0.31
CA THR A 36 18.10 8.12 1.28
C THR A 36 18.28 7.58 2.71
N PRO A 37 18.83 8.37 3.65
CA PRO A 37 18.83 8.01 5.06
C PRO A 37 17.42 7.68 5.56
N GLY A 38 17.26 6.55 6.25
CA GLY A 38 15.95 6.03 6.67
C GLY A 38 15.39 4.92 5.78
N SER A 39 15.82 4.78 4.52
CA SER A 39 15.41 3.64 3.66
C SER A 39 15.79 2.27 4.26
N GLY A 40 16.87 2.21 5.05
CA GLY A 40 17.24 0.99 5.77
C GLY A 40 16.22 0.57 6.85
N TYR A 41 15.38 1.48 7.35
CA TYR A 41 14.23 1.11 8.19
C TYR A 41 13.14 0.45 7.35
N VAL A 42 12.82 0.98 6.17
CA VAL A 42 11.80 0.41 5.28
C VAL A 42 12.18 -1.02 4.88
N LEU A 43 13.47 -1.25 4.61
CA LEU A 43 14.00 -2.60 4.39
C LEU A 43 13.75 -3.52 5.60
N LEU A 44 14.08 -3.05 6.80
CA LEU A 44 13.84 -3.79 8.04
C LEU A 44 12.34 -4.08 8.24
N HIS A 45 11.47 -3.11 7.95
CA HIS A 45 10.02 -3.22 8.11
C HIS A 45 9.44 -4.38 7.28
N HIS A 46 9.96 -4.61 6.08
CA HIS A 46 9.49 -5.69 5.20
C HIS A 46 10.06 -7.08 5.54
N VAL A 47 11.13 -7.16 6.35
CA VAL A 47 11.76 -8.45 6.74
C VAL A 47 11.62 -8.79 8.23
N MET A 48 11.10 -7.89 9.05
CA MET A 48 10.95 -8.11 10.49
C MET A 48 9.73 -8.96 10.86
N ALA A 49 8.75 -9.08 9.96
CA ALA A 49 7.52 -9.83 10.20
C ALA A 49 7.79 -11.35 10.25
N GLN A 50 6.80 -12.11 10.73
CA GLN A 50 6.84 -13.57 10.70
C GLN A 50 5.51 -14.11 10.18
N VAL A 51 5.56 -15.23 9.46
CA VAL A 51 4.38 -15.97 9.01
C VAL A 51 4.54 -17.42 9.43
N ALA A 52 3.54 -17.97 10.13
CA ALA A 52 3.55 -19.36 10.61
C ALA A 52 4.82 -19.78 11.37
N GLY A 53 5.41 -18.84 12.16
CA GLY A 53 6.65 -19.08 12.91
C GLY A 53 7.94 -18.96 12.09
N MET A 54 7.84 -18.66 10.79
CA MET A 54 8.99 -18.39 9.92
C MET A 54 9.28 -16.89 9.90
N GLN A 55 10.45 -16.51 10.41
CA GLN A 55 10.89 -15.11 10.44
C GLN A 55 11.25 -14.61 9.04
N GLY A 56 10.83 -13.39 8.70
CA GLY A 56 11.06 -12.76 7.40
C GLY A 56 10.30 -13.37 6.23
N ALA A 57 9.42 -14.33 6.49
CA ALA A 57 8.64 -15.00 5.45
C ALA A 57 7.41 -14.18 5.05
N TRP A 58 7.07 -14.26 3.78
CA TRP A 58 5.80 -13.80 3.22
C TRP A 58 4.91 -14.99 2.89
N GLY A 59 3.60 -14.83 3.07
CA GLY A 59 2.61 -15.88 2.83
C GLY A 59 1.52 -15.41 1.87
N TYR A 60 1.04 -16.33 1.05
CA TYR A 60 -0.18 -16.13 0.26
C TYR A 60 -1.37 -16.71 1.02
N PRO A 61 -2.34 -15.89 1.45
CA PRO A 61 -3.57 -16.41 2.03
C PRO A 61 -4.42 -17.07 0.93
N GLU A 62 -5.01 -18.21 1.25
CA GLU A 62 -6.03 -18.84 0.39
C GLU A 62 -7.22 -17.89 0.21
N GLY A 63 -7.71 -17.77 -1.02
CA GLY A 63 -8.68 -16.76 -1.45
C GLY A 63 -8.10 -15.34 -1.57
N GLY A 64 -6.77 -15.18 -1.46
CA GLY A 64 -6.07 -13.91 -1.53
C GLY A 64 -6.43 -12.94 -0.40
N MET A 65 -6.07 -11.66 -0.56
CA MET A 65 -6.36 -10.64 0.45
C MET A 65 -7.86 -10.40 0.64
N GLY A 66 -8.68 -10.68 -0.38
CA GLY A 66 -10.14 -10.71 -0.25
C GLY A 66 -10.62 -11.79 0.71
N GLY A 67 -10.00 -12.98 0.69
CA GLY A 67 -10.27 -14.04 1.67
C GLY A 67 -10.06 -13.59 3.12
N VAL A 68 -8.98 -12.84 3.38
CA VAL A 68 -8.67 -12.28 4.70
C VAL A 68 -9.75 -11.32 5.17
N THR A 69 -10.14 -10.34 4.34
CA THR A 69 -11.16 -9.36 4.72
C THR A 69 -12.54 -9.99 4.88
N GLN A 70 -12.89 -11.00 4.06
CA GLN A 70 -14.12 -11.75 4.20
C GLN A 70 -14.14 -12.62 5.47
N ALA A 71 -13.00 -13.20 5.87
CA ALA A 71 -12.88 -13.90 7.14
C ALA A 71 -13.06 -12.95 8.34
N MET A 72 -12.47 -11.75 8.29
CA MET A 72 -12.68 -10.71 9.30
C MET A 72 -14.15 -10.28 9.39
N ALA A 73 -14.81 -10.07 8.25
CA ALA A 73 -16.22 -9.71 8.19
C ALA A 73 -17.12 -10.78 8.84
N ARG A 74 -16.91 -12.06 8.50
CA ARG A 74 -17.64 -13.19 9.11
C ARG A 74 -17.43 -13.24 10.63
N ALA A 75 -16.18 -13.19 11.08
CA ALA A 75 -15.87 -13.22 12.51
C ALA A 75 -16.50 -12.05 13.28
N ALA A 76 -16.50 -10.85 12.69
CA ALA A 76 -17.15 -9.68 13.27
C ALA A 76 -18.67 -9.87 13.37
N THR A 77 -19.33 -10.34 12.30
CA THR A 77 -20.78 -10.57 12.30
C THR A 77 -21.19 -11.70 13.24
N GLU A 78 -20.41 -12.78 13.33
CA GLU A 78 -20.62 -13.86 14.31
C GLU A 78 -20.52 -13.35 15.76
N ALA A 79 -19.66 -12.37 16.02
CA ALA A 79 -19.54 -11.68 17.30
C ALA A 79 -20.63 -10.59 17.52
N GLY A 80 -21.59 -10.44 16.60
CA GLY A 80 -22.71 -9.50 16.71
C GLY A 80 -22.50 -8.13 16.06
N ALA A 81 -21.42 -7.92 15.30
CA ALA A 81 -21.21 -6.66 14.58
C ALA A 81 -22.15 -6.54 13.36
N HIS A 82 -22.68 -5.33 13.16
CA HIS A 82 -23.42 -4.97 11.96
C HIS A 82 -22.48 -4.31 10.94
N LEU A 83 -22.51 -4.78 9.70
CA LEU A 83 -21.69 -4.26 8.60
C LEU A 83 -22.57 -3.53 7.59
N PHE A 84 -22.24 -2.27 7.33
CA PHE A 84 -22.94 -1.43 6.37
C PHE A 84 -21.98 -1.05 5.24
N THR A 85 -22.25 -1.52 4.03
CA THR A 85 -21.46 -1.20 2.82
C THR A 85 -22.16 -0.11 2.02
N SER A 86 -21.40 0.61 1.18
CA SER A 86 -21.94 1.71 0.36
C SER A 86 -22.64 2.79 1.19
N LYS A 87 -22.13 3.06 2.40
CA LYS A 87 -22.58 4.10 3.31
C LYS A 87 -21.41 5.05 3.64
N PRO A 88 -21.04 5.95 2.73
CA PRO A 88 -19.97 6.92 3.00
C PRO A 88 -20.32 7.79 4.21
N VAL A 89 -19.36 7.95 5.12
CA VAL A 89 -19.48 8.85 6.28
C VAL A 89 -19.20 10.27 5.82
N LYS A 90 -20.14 11.17 6.07
CA LYS A 90 -20.05 12.60 5.75
C LYS A 90 -19.31 13.37 6.82
N SER A 91 -19.63 13.12 8.09
CA SER A 91 -19.01 13.81 9.22
C SER A 91 -19.03 12.97 10.50
N ILE A 92 -18.10 13.26 11.41
CA ILE A 92 -18.10 12.78 12.79
C ILE A 92 -18.88 13.80 13.63
N LEU A 93 -19.86 13.30 14.39
CA LEU A 93 -20.72 14.11 15.23
C LEU A 93 -20.01 14.39 16.56
N LEU A 94 -20.00 15.66 16.97
CA LEU A 94 -19.47 16.09 18.26
C LEU A 94 -20.59 16.50 19.22
N GLY A 95 -20.48 16.05 20.46
CA GLY A 95 -21.35 16.43 21.57
C GLY A 95 -21.03 17.82 22.12
N ALA A 96 -21.81 18.26 23.11
CA ALA A 96 -21.65 19.59 23.71
C ALA A 96 -20.30 19.77 24.44
N GLY A 97 -19.69 18.66 24.91
CA GLY A 97 -18.36 18.66 25.52
C GLY A 97 -17.21 18.49 24.53
N GLY A 98 -17.49 18.42 23.22
CA GLY A 98 -16.50 18.20 22.17
C GLY A 98 -16.11 16.73 21.98
N GLU A 99 -16.77 15.79 22.65
CA GLU A 99 -16.59 14.35 22.47
C GLU A 99 -17.26 13.83 21.20
N ALA A 100 -16.70 12.80 20.56
CA ALA A 100 -17.34 12.12 19.45
C ALA A 100 -18.53 11.28 19.93
N VAL A 101 -19.71 11.50 19.32
CA VAL A 101 -20.98 10.85 19.70
C VAL A 101 -21.60 10.02 18.57
N GLY A 102 -20.93 9.90 17.43
CA GLY A 102 -21.42 9.15 16.28
C GLY A 102 -20.92 9.70 14.95
N VAL A 103 -21.60 9.29 13.88
CA VAL A 103 -21.31 9.73 12.50
C VAL A 103 -22.60 10.07 11.75
N GLU A 104 -22.51 11.04 10.84
CA GLU A 104 -23.53 11.35 9.84
C GLU A 104 -23.16 10.68 8.50
N LEU A 105 -24.13 10.11 7.79
CA LEU A 105 -23.92 9.52 6.47
C LEU A 105 -24.20 10.53 5.36
N GLU A 106 -23.56 10.37 4.18
CA GLU A 106 -23.76 11.26 3.03
C GLU A 106 -25.21 11.26 2.51
N GLU A 107 -25.86 10.10 2.51
CA GLU A 107 -27.28 9.95 2.15
C GLU A 107 -28.25 10.49 3.21
N GLY A 108 -27.72 11.03 4.31
CA GLY A 108 -28.47 11.45 5.49
C GLY A 108 -28.61 10.36 6.54
N GLY A 109 -29.05 10.76 7.73
CA GLY A 109 -29.16 9.88 8.89
C GLY A 109 -27.88 9.84 9.73
N CYS A 110 -28.04 9.40 10.99
CA CYS A 110 -26.98 9.38 11.98
C CYS A 110 -26.87 7.99 12.62
N VAL A 111 -25.62 7.57 12.87
CA VAL A 111 -25.31 6.39 13.68
C VAL A 111 -24.63 6.88 14.96
N TYR A 112 -25.36 6.80 16.07
CA TYR A 112 -24.85 7.22 17.39
C TYR A 112 -24.00 6.12 18.03
N ALA A 113 -22.90 6.52 18.66
CA ALA A 113 -21.98 5.62 19.35
C ALA A 113 -21.27 6.34 20.50
N ASN A 114 -20.91 5.58 21.53
CA ASN A 114 -20.10 6.09 22.65
C ASN A 114 -18.62 6.25 22.27
N THR A 115 -18.18 5.60 21.19
CA THR A 115 -16.79 5.62 20.72
C THR A 115 -16.78 5.46 19.20
N VAL A 116 -15.95 6.23 18.52
CA VAL A 116 -15.73 6.19 17.08
C VAL A 116 -14.29 5.76 16.82
N LEU A 117 -14.11 4.65 16.11
CA LEU A 117 -12.79 4.19 15.64
C LEU A 117 -12.68 4.50 14.15
N SER A 118 -11.82 5.46 13.79
CA SER A 118 -11.58 5.81 12.38
C SER A 118 -10.41 5.02 11.79
N ASN A 119 -10.71 4.28 10.72
CA ASN A 119 -9.73 3.59 9.89
C ASN A 119 -9.28 4.43 8.68
N ALA A 120 -9.94 5.58 8.43
CA ALA A 120 -9.55 6.50 7.38
C ALA A 120 -8.16 7.11 7.66
N THR A 121 -7.55 7.76 6.66
CA THR A 121 -6.31 8.50 6.88
C THR A 121 -6.51 9.59 7.95
N ALA A 122 -5.41 10.03 8.57
CA ALA A 122 -5.47 11.13 9.53
C ALA A 122 -5.95 12.42 8.86
N HIS A 123 -5.58 12.65 7.58
CA HIS A 123 -6.09 13.77 6.78
C HIS A 123 -7.61 13.73 6.66
N LEU A 124 -8.19 12.61 6.23
CA LEU A 124 -9.64 12.50 6.09
C LEU A 124 -10.33 12.63 7.44
N THR A 125 -9.86 11.91 8.46
CA THR A 125 -10.47 11.90 9.79
C THR A 125 -10.51 13.31 10.39
N PHE A 126 -9.39 14.03 10.39
CA PHE A 126 -9.27 15.28 11.14
C PHE A 126 -9.58 16.54 10.33
N LEU A 127 -9.31 16.54 9.02
CA LEU A 127 -9.45 17.74 8.20
C LEU A 127 -10.68 17.72 7.28
N LYS A 128 -11.35 16.57 7.15
CA LYS A 128 -12.55 16.43 6.30
C LYS A 128 -13.78 16.00 7.09
N LEU A 129 -13.64 15.01 7.97
CA LEU A 129 -14.79 14.44 8.69
C LEU A 129 -15.13 15.20 9.98
N LEU A 130 -14.19 15.95 10.56
CA LEU A 130 -14.47 16.78 11.73
C LEU A 130 -14.94 18.19 11.34
N PRO A 131 -15.80 18.82 12.16
CA PRO A 131 -16.12 20.23 12.00
C PRO A 131 -14.88 21.13 12.09
N GLU A 132 -14.84 22.19 11.28
CA GLU A 132 -13.76 23.18 11.33
C GLU A 132 -13.66 23.82 12.74
N GLY A 133 -12.44 24.04 13.23
CA GLY A 133 -12.20 24.62 14.55
C GLY A 133 -12.39 23.66 15.73
N SER A 134 -12.67 22.38 15.49
CA SER A 134 -12.78 21.36 16.55
C SER A 134 -11.43 20.88 17.10
N LEU A 135 -10.32 21.21 16.44
CA LEU A 135 -8.98 20.72 16.78
C LEU A 135 -8.11 21.83 17.38
N PRO A 136 -7.18 21.48 18.29
CA PRO A 136 -6.09 22.38 18.65
C PRO A 136 -5.27 22.76 17.42
N ALA A 137 -4.97 24.05 17.25
CA ALA A 137 -4.30 24.57 16.05
C ALA A 137 -2.95 23.88 15.74
N GLU A 138 -2.16 23.56 16.78
CA GLU A 138 -0.88 22.86 16.62
C GLU A 138 -1.06 21.42 16.11
N PHE A 139 -2.10 20.72 16.58
CA PHE A 139 -2.42 19.38 16.11
C PHE A 139 -2.89 19.41 14.66
N GLU A 140 -3.80 20.34 14.31
CA GLU A 140 -4.27 20.51 12.95
C GLU A 140 -3.12 20.82 11.98
N ALA A 141 -2.20 21.71 12.37
CA ALA A 141 -1.00 22.03 11.59
C ALA A 141 -0.12 20.78 11.38
N THR A 142 0.04 19.94 12.41
CA THR A 142 0.77 18.67 12.28
C THR A 142 0.09 17.74 11.27
N ILE A 143 -1.23 17.57 11.34
CA ILE A 143 -1.96 16.70 10.40
C ILE A 143 -1.86 17.22 8.95
N ARG A 144 -1.92 18.55 8.76
CA ARG A 144 -1.72 19.19 7.44
C ARG A 144 -0.31 18.97 6.90
N GLY A 145 0.68 18.84 7.77
CA GLY A 145 2.08 18.62 7.43
C GLY A 145 2.45 17.17 7.12
N ILE A 146 1.53 16.21 7.29
CA ILE A 146 1.82 14.80 6.99
C ILE A 146 2.11 14.63 5.50
N ASP A 147 3.26 14.05 5.18
CA ASP A 147 3.62 13.66 3.82
C ASP A 147 2.83 12.40 3.40
N TYR A 148 1.97 12.57 2.40
CA TYR A 148 1.19 11.51 1.75
C TYR A 148 1.70 11.18 0.35
N SER A 149 2.90 11.61 -0.03
CA SER A 149 3.45 11.33 -1.36
C SER A 149 3.45 9.83 -1.63
N SER A 150 2.71 9.40 -2.67
CA SER A 150 2.68 8.01 -3.11
C SER A 150 3.39 7.86 -4.46
N PRO A 151 4.32 6.91 -4.56
CA PRO A 151 4.99 6.56 -5.81
C PRO A 151 4.39 5.32 -6.49
N VAL A 152 3.22 4.83 -6.07
CA VAL A 152 2.78 3.47 -6.43
C VAL A 152 1.75 3.49 -7.55
N CYS A 153 1.94 2.62 -8.54
CA CYS A 153 0.87 2.21 -9.44
C CYS A 153 0.71 0.69 -9.41
N LYS A 154 -0.53 0.23 -9.28
CA LYS A 154 -0.88 -1.19 -9.28
C LYS A 154 -1.51 -1.57 -10.62
N ILE A 155 -1.11 -2.69 -11.19
CA ILE A 155 -1.75 -3.23 -12.41
C ILE A 155 -2.22 -4.65 -12.13
N ASN A 156 -3.52 -4.88 -12.25
CA ASN A 156 -4.13 -6.20 -12.16
C ASN A 156 -4.29 -6.75 -13.58
N VAL A 157 -3.83 -7.97 -13.87
CA VAL A 157 -3.86 -8.53 -15.22
C VAL A 157 -4.41 -9.95 -15.20
N ALA A 158 -5.45 -10.19 -16.01
CA ALA A 158 -5.94 -11.52 -16.31
C ALA A 158 -5.16 -12.11 -17.49
N LEU A 159 -4.66 -13.32 -17.33
CA LEU A 159 -3.84 -14.03 -18.30
C LEU A 159 -4.48 -15.36 -18.70
N LYS A 160 -4.38 -15.74 -19.98
CA LYS A 160 -4.79 -17.06 -20.48
C LYS A 160 -3.68 -18.13 -20.37
N SER A 161 -2.47 -17.73 -20.00
CA SER A 161 -1.31 -18.60 -19.78
C SER A 161 -0.27 -17.91 -18.91
N LEU A 162 0.56 -18.66 -18.20
CA LEU A 162 1.69 -18.11 -17.43
C LEU A 162 2.77 -17.52 -18.35
N PRO A 163 3.51 -16.48 -17.91
CA PRO A 163 4.70 -16.01 -18.62
C PRO A 163 5.74 -17.13 -18.75
N ASN A 164 6.40 -17.25 -19.90
CA ASN A 164 7.47 -18.23 -20.10
C ASN A 164 8.83 -17.52 -20.15
N PHE A 165 9.53 -17.48 -19.02
CA PHE A 165 10.77 -16.70 -18.88
C PHE A 165 11.93 -17.35 -19.64
N LYS A 166 12.69 -16.53 -20.39
CA LYS A 166 13.85 -16.98 -21.19
C LYS A 166 14.93 -17.67 -20.36
N ALA A 167 15.12 -17.23 -19.11
CA ALA A 167 16.19 -17.71 -18.24
C ALA A 167 15.92 -19.11 -17.66
N ASP A 168 14.66 -19.50 -17.51
CA ASP A 168 14.22 -20.79 -16.97
C ASP A 168 12.88 -21.18 -17.61
N PRO A 169 12.88 -21.58 -18.90
CA PRO A 169 11.64 -21.81 -19.64
C PRO A 169 10.91 -23.06 -19.15
N SER A 170 9.59 -22.98 -19.10
CA SER A 170 8.72 -24.13 -18.85
C SER A 170 8.88 -25.18 -19.97
N SER A 171 9.16 -26.42 -19.57
CA SER A 171 9.40 -27.54 -20.50
C SER A 171 8.11 -28.15 -21.07
N THR A 172 6.95 -27.86 -20.45
CA THR A 172 5.62 -28.31 -20.87
C THR A 172 4.62 -27.16 -20.68
N GLY A 173 3.80 -26.90 -21.69
CA GLY A 173 2.90 -25.74 -21.74
C GLY A 173 1.96 -25.66 -20.53
N SER A 174 1.94 -24.49 -19.90
CA SER A 174 1.10 -24.11 -18.74
C SER A 174 1.41 -24.76 -17.40
N THR A 175 2.53 -25.50 -17.26
CA THR A 175 2.94 -26.03 -15.95
C THR A 175 3.42 -24.90 -15.02
N VAL A 176 2.87 -24.86 -13.80
CA VAL A 176 3.36 -23.95 -12.75
C VAL A 176 4.76 -24.39 -12.30
N MET A 177 5.75 -23.53 -12.51
CA MET A 177 7.15 -23.72 -12.12
C MET A 177 7.44 -23.01 -10.78
N PRO A 178 8.53 -23.36 -10.07
CA PRO A 178 8.88 -22.72 -8.80
C PRO A 178 8.98 -21.20 -8.88
N HIS A 179 9.56 -20.65 -9.95
CA HIS A 179 9.70 -19.19 -10.13
C HIS A 179 8.34 -18.47 -10.29
N HIS A 180 7.27 -19.16 -10.70
CA HIS A 180 5.92 -18.60 -10.74
C HIS A 180 5.29 -18.43 -9.35
N ARG A 181 5.90 -18.98 -8.30
CA ARG A 181 5.45 -18.85 -6.90
C ARG A 181 6.27 -17.83 -6.10
N CYS A 182 7.20 -17.14 -6.76
CA CYS A 182 8.06 -16.13 -6.17
C CYS A 182 7.59 -14.71 -6.53
N THR A 183 8.22 -13.71 -5.93
CA THR A 183 8.20 -12.34 -6.44
C THR A 183 9.23 -12.22 -7.57
N VAL A 184 8.84 -11.62 -8.68
CA VAL A 184 9.69 -11.37 -9.85
C VAL A 184 9.98 -9.88 -9.92
N HIS A 185 11.25 -9.51 -9.82
CA HIS A 185 11.70 -8.12 -9.87
C HIS A 185 12.32 -7.84 -11.23
N LEU A 186 11.75 -6.88 -11.99
CA LEU A 186 12.24 -6.46 -13.30
C LEU A 186 12.75 -5.02 -13.23
N ASN A 187 13.70 -4.67 -14.09
CA ASN A 187 14.39 -3.37 -14.08
C ASN A 187 15.10 -3.07 -12.74
N CYS A 188 15.52 -4.13 -12.05
CA CYS A 188 16.18 -4.10 -10.75
C CYS A 188 17.57 -4.76 -10.82
N GLU A 189 18.29 -4.60 -11.93
CA GLU A 189 19.62 -5.18 -12.16
C GLU A 189 20.72 -4.36 -11.49
N LYS A 190 20.46 -3.06 -11.25
CA LYS A 190 21.38 -2.12 -10.59
C LYS A 190 20.63 -1.18 -9.67
N THR A 191 21.19 -0.93 -8.49
CA THR A 191 20.57 -0.02 -7.50
C THR A 191 20.46 1.42 -8.03
N GLU A 192 21.35 1.79 -8.95
CA GLU A 192 21.31 3.07 -9.67
C GLU A 192 20.01 3.28 -10.44
N PHE A 193 19.41 2.24 -11.01
CA PHE A 193 18.13 2.38 -11.73
C PHE A 193 16.99 2.80 -10.79
N LEU A 194 16.99 2.29 -9.55
CA LEU A 194 16.02 2.68 -8.52
C LEU A 194 16.20 4.14 -8.10
N ASP A 195 17.45 4.61 -7.97
CA ASP A 195 17.76 6.00 -7.63
C ASP A 195 17.37 6.95 -8.77
N GLN A 196 17.68 6.61 -10.02
CA GLN A 196 17.29 7.38 -11.20
C GLN A 196 15.76 7.45 -11.33
N ALA A 197 15.05 6.34 -11.16
CA ALA A 197 13.58 6.31 -11.19
C ALA A 197 12.98 7.22 -10.11
N TYR A 198 13.51 7.18 -8.89
CA TYR A 198 13.12 8.10 -7.81
C TYR A 198 13.35 9.57 -8.20
N MET A 199 14.51 9.90 -8.77
CA MET A 199 14.84 11.28 -9.15
C MET A 199 13.90 11.82 -10.25
N GLN A 200 13.54 10.98 -11.23
CA GLN A 200 12.56 11.34 -12.26
C GLN A 200 11.16 11.55 -11.66
N ALA A 201 10.71 10.66 -10.77
CA ALA A 201 9.41 10.79 -10.13
C ALA A 201 9.28 12.01 -9.23
N ARG A 202 10.36 12.41 -8.55
CA ARG A 202 10.42 13.67 -7.80
C ARG A 202 10.27 14.91 -8.66
N GLN A 203 10.62 14.80 -9.94
CA GLN A 203 10.39 15.85 -10.93
C GLN A 203 9.01 15.76 -11.57
N GLY A 204 8.16 14.80 -11.17
CA GLY A 204 6.83 14.56 -11.71
C GLY A 204 6.84 13.76 -13.02
N HIS A 205 7.93 13.06 -13.34
CA HIS A 205 8.06 12.28 -14.58
C HIS A 205 7.80 10.80 -14.30
N ILE A 206 7.21 10.08 -15.26
CA ILE A 206 7.20 8.61 -15.23
C ILE A 206 8.63 8.14 -15.53
N PRO A 207 9.23 7.26 -14.71
CA PRO A 207 10.55 6.72 -14.93
C PRO A 207 10.70 6.09 -16.31
N ASP A 208 11.81 6.37 -17.00
CA ASP A 208 12.18 5.69 -18.24
C ASP A 208 12.28 4.17 -18.04
N VAL A 209 12.90 3.77 -16.93
CA VAL A 209 13.10 2.40 -16.48
C VAL A 209 12.32 2.21 -15.16
N PRO A 210 11.04 1.83 -15.22
CA PRO A 210 10.22 1.69 -14.02
C PRO A 210 10.61 0.43 -13.25
N MET A 211 10.76 0.54 -11.93
CA MET A 211 10.89 -0.62 -11.05
C MET A 211 9.56 -1.38 -11.04
N ILE A 212 9.62 -2.68 -11.30
CA ILE A 212 8.46 -3.57 -11.38
C ILE A 212 8.67 -4.75 -10.44
N GLU A 213 7.77 -4.90 -9.48
CA GLU A 213 7.56 -6.15 -8.77
C GLU A 213 6.33 -6.84 -9.37
N MET A 214 6.48 -8.10 -9.77
CA MET A 214 5.44 -8.92 -10.36
C MET A 214 5.21 -10.17 -9.51
N THR A 215 3.94 -10.50 -9.27
CA THR A 215 3.53 -11.76 -8.62
C THR A 215 2.45 -12.45 -9.44
N LEU A 216 2.40 -13.79 -9.31
CA LEU A 216 1.42 -14.64 -9.98
C LEU A 216 0.66 -15.44 -8.90
N PRO A 217 -0.21 -14.80 -8.09
CA PRO A 217 -0.81 -15.46 -6.93
C PRO A 217 -1.63 -16.69 -7.30
N SER A 218 -2.21 -16.75 -8.52
CA SER A 218 -2.91 -17.94 -9.02
C SER A 218 -2.03 -19.19 -9.16
N SER A 219 -0.71 -19.03 -9.16
CA SER A 219 0.27 -20.14 -9.16
C SER A 219 0.44 -20.78 -7.77
N CYS A 220 0.09 -20.04 -6.73
CA CYS A 220 0.04 -20.49 -5.34
C CYS A 220 -1.37 -20.96 -4.96
N ASP A 221 -2.40 -20.26 -5.43
CA ASP A 221 -3.80 -20.53 -5.14
C ASP A 221 -4.64 -20.56 -6.43
N PRO A 222 -5.01 -21.75 -6.94
CA PRO A 222 -5.76 -21.87 -8.19
C PRO A 222 -7.19 -21.34 -8.09
N THR A 223 -7.71 -21.01 -6.89
CA THR A 223 -9.07 -20.47 -6.74
C THR A 223 -9.20 -19.01 -7.21
N LEU A 224 -8.07 -18.33 -7.43
CA LEU A 224 -8.02 -16.93 -7.83
C LEU A 224 -8.27 -16.70 -9.34
N ALA A 225 -8.33 -17.75 -10.14
CA ALA A 225 -8.56 -17.67 -11.58
C ALA A 225 -9.38 -18.86 -12.09
N PRO A 226 -10.11 -18.73 -13.21
CA PRO A 226 -10.71 -19.88 -13.89
C PRO A 226 -9.67 -20.95 -14.26
N PRO A 227 -10.05 -22.23 -14.41
CA PRO A 227 -9.12 -23.29 -14.80
C PRO A 227 -8.34 -22.96 -16.09
N GLY A 228 -7.02 -23.05 -16.03
CA GLY A 228 -6.12 -22.73 -17.15
C GLY A 228 -5.84 -21.23 -17.35
N CYS A 229 -6.48 -20.35 -16.58
CA CYS A 229 -6.21 -18.92 -16.55
C CYS A 229 -5.38 -18.56 -15.31
N HIS A 230 -4.79 -17.37 -15.34
CA HIS A 230 -3.93 -16.86 -14.28
C HIS A 230 -4.16 -15.39 -14.02
N VAL A 231 -3.76 -14.94 -12.83
CA VAL A 231 -3.71 -13.52 -12.47
C VAL A 231 -2.26 -13.13 -12.26
N ALA A 232 -1.82 -12.07 -12.94
CA ALA A 232 -0.58 -11.37 -12.66
C ALA A 232 -0.89 -10.04 -11.99
N LEU A 233 -0.17 -9.75 -10.90
CA LEU A 233 -0.25 -8.47 -10.21
C LEU A 233 1.10 -7.77 -10.36
N PHE A 234 1.06 -6.53 -10.83
CA PHE A 234 2.23 -5.67 -10.91
C PHE A 234 2.10 -4.58 -9.86
N PHE A 235 3.15 -4.47 -9.04
CA PHE A 235 3.38 -3.36 -8.15
C PHE A 235 4.56 -2.56 -8.73
N THR A 236 4.25 -1.39 -9.27
CA THR A 236 5.25 -0.52 -9.91
C THR A 236 5.52 0.68 -9.02
N GLN A 237 6.78 1.09 -8.99
CA GLN A 237 7.26 2.11 -8.07
C GLN A 237 7.73 3.35 -8.86
N TYR A 238 7.64 4.51 -8.20
CA TYR A 238 8.00 5.84 -8.66
C TYR A 238 7.09 6.41 -9.76
N VAL A 239 5.80 6.11 -9.66
CA VAL A 239 4.76 6.74 -10.48
C VAL A 239 4.23 7.99 -9.76
N PRO A 240 4.31 9.19 -10.38
CA PRO A 240 3.89 10.42 -9.71
C PRO A 240 2.36 10.56 -9.67
N TYR A 241 1.84 11.12 -8.58
CA TYR A 241 0.43 11.51 -8.45
C TYR A 241 0.06 12.58 -9.49
N THR A 242 0.82 13.68 -9.50
CA THR A 242 0.70 14.77 -10.48
C THR A 242 1.89 14.72 -11.43
N ARG A 243 1.61 14.70 -12.73
CA ARG A 243 2.64 14.67 -13.76
C ARG A 243 3.14 16.07 -14.11
N ALA A 244 4.43 16.20 -14.36
CA ALA A 244 5.05 17.49 -14.73
C ALA A 244 4.63 17.99 -16.11
N ASP A 245 4.25 17.08 -17.01
CA ASP A 245 3.72 17.39 -18.33
C ASP A 245 2.24 17.83 -18.30
N GLY A 246 1.62 17.87 -17.12
CA GLY A 246 0.22 18.26 -16.93
C GLY A 246 -0.79 17.24 -17.44
N ARG A 247 -0.35 16.07 -17.95
CA ARG A 247 -1.27 15.02 -18.38
C ARG A 247 -1.95 14.40 -17.15
N LEU A 248 -3.24 14.13 -17.29
CA LEU A 248 -4.00 13.40 -16.29
C LEU A 248 -3.79 11.89 -16.46
N TRP A 249 -4.10 11.13 -15.42
CA TRP A 249 -4.22 9.67 -15.48
C TRP A 249 -5.54 9.26 -16.13
N ASP A 250 -5.73 9.65 -17.39
CA ASP A 250 -6.86 9.20 -18.20
C ASP A 250 -6.63 7.79 -18.79
N GLU A 251 -7.65 7.23 -19.43
CA GLU A 251 -7.59 5.87 -20.00
C GLU A 251 -6.49 5.71 -21.06
N ALA A 252 -6.17 6.76 -21.81
CA ALA A 252 -5.09 6.74 -22.80
C ALA A 252 -3.72 6.63 -22.09
N THR A 253 -3.50 7.45 -21.07
CA THR A 253 -2.26 7.47 -20.29
C THR A 253 -2.08 6.18 -19.48
N LYS A 254 -3.16 5.63 -18.92
CA LYS A 254 -3.16 4.30 -18.27
C LYS A 254 -2.76 3.20 -19.24
N ARG A 255 -3.31 3.20 -20.47
CA ARG A 255 -2.95 2.25 -21.53
C ARG A 255 -1.48 2.36 -21.94
N GLU A 256 -0.98 3.57 -22.18
CA GLU A 256 0.44 3.81 -22.48
C GLU A 256 1.35 3.25 -21.38
N TYR A 257 0.98 3.45 -20.12
CA TYR A 257 1.74 2.93 -18.99
C TYR A 257 1.70 1.40 -18.92
N ALA A 258 0.53 0.77 -19.08
CA ALA A 258 0.41 -0.69 -19.15
C ALA A 258 1.26 -1.27 -20.30
N ASP A 259 1.19 -0.69 -21.50
CA ASP A 259 1.96 -1.14 -22.66
C ASP A 259 3.47 -1.05 -22.43
N LYS A 260 3.92 -0.03 -21.68
CA LYS A 260 5.31 0.10 -21.24
C LYS A 260 5.72 -1.02 -20.29
N ILE A 261 4.93 -1.30 -19.25
CA ILE A 261 5.21 -2.38 -18.29
C ILE A 261 5.20 -3.74 -18.98
N PHE A 262 4.21 -4.00 -19.83
CA PHE A 262 4.10 -5.24 -20.59
C PHE A 262 5.24 -5.40 -21.59
N GLY A 263 5.81 -4.29 -22.09
CA GLY A 263 7.02 -4.30 -22.90
C GLY A 263 8.23 -4.84 -22.17
N VAL A 264 8.43 -4.42 -20.93
CA VAL A 264 9.51 -4.95 -20.09
C VAL A 264 9.31 -6.45 -19.88
N VAL A 265 8.09 -6.90 -19.55
CA VAL A 265 7.82 -8.33 -19.35
C VAL A 265 8.04 -9.12 -20.64
N GLU A 266 7.61 -8.61 -21.79
CA GLU A 266 7.80 -9.25 -23.11
C GLU A 266 9.27 -9.50 -23.43
N GLU A 267 10.18 -8.60 -23.02
CA GLU A 267 11.62 -8.79 -23.20
C GLU A 267 12.15 -10.02 -22.45
N TYR A 268 11.58 -10.34 -21.29
CA TYR A 268 12.00 -11.46 -20.46
C TYR A 268 11.16 -12.74 -20.67
N ALA A 269 9.90 -12.59 -21.08
CA ALA A 269 8.93 -13.66 -21.32
C ALA A 269 8.14 -13.39 -22.61
N PRO A 270 8.71 -13.68 -23.79
CA PRO A 270 8.03 -13.48 -25.08
C PRO A 270 6.69 -14.23 -25.16
N GLY A 271 5.70 -13.59 -25.77
CA GLY A 271 4.31 -14.06 -25.81
C GLY A 271 3.47 -13.61 -24.60
N PHE A 272 4.05 -12.82 -23.67
CA PHE A 272 3.30 -12.30 -22.53
C PHE A 272 2.13 -11.43 -22.98
N ARG A 273 2.32 -10.51 -23.93
CA ARG A 273 1.24 -9.64 -24.44
C ARG A 273 0.10 -10.45 -25.03
N ASP A 274 0.42 -11.50 -25.79
CA ASP A 274 -0.58 -12.38 -26.38
C ASP A 274 -1.38 -13.13 -25.30
N SER A 275 -0.80 -13.33 -24.11
CA SER A 275 -1.47 -13.99 -23.00
C SER A 275 -2.48 -13.11 -22.25
N VAL A 276 -2.40 -11.78 -22.40
CA VAL A 276 -3.26 -10.83 -21.69
C VAL A 276 -4.71 -10.90 -22.19
N VAL A 277 -5.64 -11.16 -21.28
CA VAL A 277 -7.09 -11.18 -21.54
C VAL A 277 -7.70 -9.81 -21.23
N GLY A 278 -7.24 -9.17 -20.17
CA GLY A 278 -7.70 -7.86 -19.71
C GLY A 278 -6.85 -7.38 -18.55
N TYR A 279 -6.88 -6.08 -18.29
CA TYR A 279 -6.13 -5.47 -17.20
C TYR A 279 -6.82 -4.23 -16.65
N GLU A 280 -6.41 -3.84 -15.45
CA GLU A 280 -6.80 -2.63 -14.76
C GLU A 280 -5.53 -1.93 -14.24
N VAL A 281 -5.40 -0.63 -14.49
CA VAL A 281 -4.27 0.20 -14.04
C VAL A 281 -4.78 1.17 -12.98
N LEU A 282 -4.19 1.13 -11.80
CA LEU A 282 -4.56 1.92 -10.62
C LEU A 282 -3.37 2.82 -10.22
N PRO A 283 -3.23 4.00 -10.84
CA PRO A 283 -2.25 5.02 -10.44
C PRO A 283 -2.63 5.70 -9.11
N PRO A 284 -1.77 6.55 -8.53
CA PRO A 284 -2.03 7.15 -7.22
C PRO A 284 -3.38 7.89 -7.09
N PRO A 285 -3.87 8.66 -8.07
CA PRO A 285 -5.19 9.30 -7.97
C PRO A 285 -6.35 8.28 -7.90
N ASP A 286 -6.31 7.21 -8.68
CA ASP A 286 -7.31 6.13 -8.62
C ASP A 286 -7.27 5.42 -7.26
N LEU A 287 -6.08 5.21 -6.70
CA LEU A 287 -5.93 4.63 -5.35
C LEU A 287 -6.55 5.53 -4.28
N GLU A 288 -6.42 6.85 -4.41
CA GLU A 288 -7.08 7.82 -3.53
C GLU A 288 -8.60 7.77 -3.67
N GLU A 289 -9.11 7.83 -4.90
CA GLU A 289 -10.54 7.89 -5.19
C GLU A 289 -11.28 6.60 -4.78
N ILE A 290 -10.74 5.44 -5.15
CA ILE A 290 -11.43 4.15 -4.98
C ILE A 290 -11.33 3.65 -3.53
N PHE A 291 -10.18 3.85 -2.88
CA PHE A 291 -9.89 3.26 -1.57
C PHE A 291 -9.83 4.28 -0.43
N GLY A 292 -9.95 5.59 -0.70
CA GLY A 292 -9.81 6.64 0.30
C GLY A 292 -8.38 6.82 0.80
N LEU A 293 -7.38 6.40 0.02
CA LEU A 293 -5.96 6.51 0.36
C LEU A 293 -5.45 7.90 0.01
N THR A 294 -5.44 8.84 0.96
CA THR A 294 -4.89 10.20 0.73
C THR A 294 -3.50 10.15 0.09
N GLY A 295 -3.32 10.89 -1.00
CA GLY A 295 -2.16 10.92 -1.88
C GLY A 295 -1.92 9.64 -2.69
N GLY A 296 -2.83 8.67 -2.64
CA GLY A 296 -2.63 7.29 -3.11
C GLY A 296 -1.70 6.46 -2.22
N ASN A 297 -1.42 6.91 -1.00
CA ASN A 297 -0.38 6.33 -0.16
C ASN A 297 -0.89 5.11 0.63
N ILE A 298 -0.41 3.92 0.26
CA ILE A 298 -0.84 2.63 0.83
C ILE A 298 -0.53 2.48 2.33
N PHE A 299 0.34 3.31 2.88
CA PHE A 299 0.65 3.32 4.31
C PHE A 299 -0.20 4.32 5.09
N HIS A 300 -1.01 5.16 4.43
CA HIS A 300 -1.73 6.30 5.03
C HIS A 300 -0.76 7.35 5.61
N GLY A 301 0.34 7.62 4.89
CA GLY A 301 1.36 8.60 5.25
C GLY A 301 2.75 7.97 5.22
N ALA A 302 3.76 8.77 4.88
CA ALA A 302 5.13 8.32 4.66
C ALA A 302 5.70 7.53 5.85
N MET A 303 6.63 6.63 5.56
CA MET A 303 7.34 5.82 6.56
C MET A 303 8.74 6.39 6.86
N SER A 304 8.86 7.73 6.84
CA SER A 304 10.06 8.41 7.34
C SER A 304 10.08 8.36 8.87
N LEU A 305 11.26 8.48 9.47
CA LEU A 305 11.42 8.34 10.93
C LEU A 305 10.64 9.39 11.73
N ASP A 306 10.42 10.56 11.15
CA ASP A 306 9.62 11.65 11.72
C ASP A 306 8.11 11.41 11.61
N GLN A 307 7.65 10.40 10.86
CA GLN A 307 6.22 10.04 10.70
C GLN A 307 5.91 8.58 11.09
N LEU A 308 6.79 7.96 11.88
CA LEU A 308 6.65 6.59 12.36
C LEU A 308 6.54 6.52 13.88
N PHE A 309 6.08 5.37 14.36
CA PHE A 309 5.99 5.06 15.78
C PHE A 309 5.24 6.14 16.57
N VAL A 310 5.90 6.79 17.53
CA VAL A 310 5.29 7.78 18.42
C VAL A 310 4.90 9.06 17.69
N SER A 311 5.47 9.32 16.52
CA SER A 311 5.14 10.47 15.68
C SER A 311 4.00 10.18 14.70
N ARG A 312 3.38 9.00 14.77
CA ARG A 312 2.33 8.56 13.83
C ARG A 312 0.94 8.55 14.51
N PRO A 313 -0.02 9.41 14.08
CA PRO A 313 0.09 10.42 13.03
C PRO A 313 0.73 11.75 13.51
N SER A 314 0.87 11.95 14.82
CA SER A 314 1.44 13.16 15.41
C SER A 314 2.21 12.83 16.68
N PRO A 315 3.38 13.44 16.92
CA PRO A 315 4.11 13.30 18.18
C PRO A 315 3.40 13.93 19.38
N LEU A 316 2.42 14.81 19.13
CA LEU A 316 1.63 15.47 20.19
C LEU A 316 0.66 14.49 20.87
N GLN A 317 0.33 13.38 20.19
CA GLN A 317 -0.61 12.38 20.69
C GLN A 317 -0.17 10.99 20.22
N ALA A 318 0.71 10.39 21.00
CA ALA A 318 1.19 9.04 20.72
C ALA A 318 0.11 7.98 21.03
N GLY A 319 -0.02 6.99 20.14
CA GLY A 319 -0.96 5.88 20.30
C GLY A 319 -2.27 6.09 19.54
N PRO A 320 -3.35 5.38 19.93
CA PRO A 320 -4.61 5.40 19.20
C PRO A 320 -5.54 6.56 19.60
N THR A 321 -5.25 7.28 20.69
CA THR A 321 -6.10 8.37 21.19
C THR A 321 -5.95 9.62 20.34
N THR A 322 -6.95 10.51 20.38
CA THR A 322 -6.93 11.79 19.65
C THR A 322 -7.26 12.95 20.59
N PRO A 323 -7.10 14.21 20.17
CA PRO A 323 -7.58 15.36 20.96
C PRO A 323 -9.10 15.39 21.15
N ILE A 324 -9.87 14.62 20.37
CA ILE A 324 -11.32 14.50 20.48
C ILE A 324 -11.65 13.30 21.37
N PRO A 325 -12.24 13.49 22.57
CA PRO A 325 -12.64 12.38 23.43
C PRO A 325 -13.58 11.42 22.71
N GLY A 326 -13.42 10.12 22.90
CA GLY A 326 -14.23 9.10 22.22
C GLY A 326 -13.87 8.85 20.74
N LEU A 327 -12.99 9.65 20.12
CA LEU A 327 -12.47 9.38 18.77
C LEU A 327 -11.08 8.74 18.87
N LEU A 328 -10.93 7.58 18.24
CA LEU A 328 -9.70 6.81 18.17
C LEU A 328 -9.29 6.56 16.72
N LEU A 329 -7.98 6.48 16.46
CA LEU A 329 -7.46 6.04 15.17
C LEU A 329 -7.05 4.57 15.21
N CYS A 330 -7.50 3.80 14.23
CA CYS A 330 -7.30 2.35 14.19
C CYS A 330 -6.64 1.84 12.89
N GLY A 331 -6.38 2.72 11.91
CA GLY A 331 -5.84 2.36 10.61
C GLY A 331 -4.33 2.46 10.46
N ALA A 332 -3.83 2.20 9.25
CA ALA A 332 -2.41 2.21 8.90
C ALA A 332 -1.71 3.57 9.14
N GLY A 333 -2.48 4.65 9.25
CA GLY A 333 -1.99 6.01 9.56
C GLY A 333 -1.75 6.24 11.05
N ALA A 334 -2.04 5.24 11.89
CA ALA A 334 -1.85 5.30 13.34
C ALA A 334 -0.62 4.51 13.77
N HIS A 335 -0.20 4.73 15.02
CA HIS A 335 0.86 3.95 15.66
C HIS A 335 0.58 2.42 15.56
N PRO A 336 1.60 1.58 15.28
CA PRO A 336 3.03 1.89 15.18
C PRO A 336 3.56 2.19 13.77
N GLY A 337 2.80 1.89 12.71
CA GLY A 337 3.28 1.98 11.33
C GLY A 337 2.22 1.54 10.31
N GLY A 338 2.56 1.64 9.03
CA GLY A 338 1.66 1.32 7.94
C GLY A 338 1.68 -0.17 7.51
N GLY A 339 0.71 -0.54 6.66
CA GLY A 339 0.62 -1.89 6.08
C GLY A 339 -0.32 -2.81 6.86
N VAL A 340 -0.40 -4.07 6.44
CA VAL A 340 -1.37 -5.05 6.94
C VAL A 340 -0.86 -5.73 8.22
N MET A 341 -0.59 -4.96 9.27
CA MET A 341 -0.01 -5.47 10.53
C MET A 341 -1.03 -5.77 11.63
N GLY A 342 -2.23 -5.19 11.58
CA GLY A 342 -3.28 -5.33 12.60
C GLY A 342 -2.99 -4.67 13.96
N ALA A 343 -1.76 -4.21 14.22
CA ALA A 343 -1.37 -3.63 15.50
C ALA A 343 -2.14 -2.34 15.85
N ALA A 344 -2.30 -1.42 14.89
CA ALA A 344 -3.06 -0.17 15.08
C ALA A 344 -4.50 -0.45 15.52
N GLY A 345 -5.19 -1.34 14.80
CA GLY A 345 -6.55 -1.76 15.13
C GLY A 345 -6.66 -2.41 16.51
N ARG A 346 -5.70 -3.27 16.86
CA ARG A 346 -5.65 -3.89 18.19
C ARG A 346 -5.46 -2.85 19.31
N LEU A 347 -4.54 -1.90 19.13
CA LEU A 347 -4.29 -0.86 20.13
C LEU A 347 -5.52 0.04 20.33
N ALA A 348 -6.16 0.46 19.24
CA ALA A 348 -7.40 1.24 19.31
C ALA A 348 -8.52 0.47 20.02
N SER A 349 -8.68 -0.82 19.72
CA SER A 349 -9.68 -1.67 20.38
C SER A 349 -9.43 -1.79 21.89
N LEU A 350 -8.16 -1.96 22.29
CA LEU A 350 -7.79 -2.01 23.71
C LEU A 350 -8.00 -0.67 24.42
N ALA A 351 -7.82 0.46 23.72
CA ALA A 351 -8.13 1.77 24.27
C ALA A 351 -9.64 1.97 24.43
N ALA A 352 -10.44 1.56 23.44
CA ALA A 352 -11.91 1.64 23.49
C ALA A 352 -12.52 0.79 24.62
N LEU A 353 -11.90 -0.34 24.98
CA LEU A 353 -12.37 -1.18 26.09
C LEU A 353 -12.10 -0.58 27.49
N ARG A 354 -11.35 0.52 27.57
CA ARG A 354 -10.99 1.19 28.84
C ARG A 354 -11.77 2.48 29.09
N THR A 355 -12.49 2.97 28.08
CA THR A 355 -13.32 4.19 28.12
C THR A 355 -14.75 3.85 28.49
#